data_AF-A0A816CKG0-F1
#
_entry.id   AF-A0A816CKG0-F1
#
_cell.length_a   1.000
_cell.length_b   1.000
_cell.length_c   1.000
_cell.angle_alpha   90.00
_cell.angle_beta   90.00
_cell.angle_gamma   90.00
#
_symmetry.space_group_name_H-M   'P 1'
#
loop_
_entity.id
_entity.type
_entity.pdbx_description
1 polymer ?
#
loop_
_entity_poly.entity_id
_entity_poly.type
_entity_poly.pdbx_seq_one_letter_code
_entity_poly.pdbx_strand_id
1 'polypeptide(L)'
;MSKNYNHQSLIDAVASDLNSKAAAIKYNVPASSIRQHHREPNLNLHAGRSPYLSSTEETHFVSLLQLLPEYGFEITRSTALELAAEYFASLGLTMLPGVKWLNSIIKRHSEDITWKKQEKLERARAEAFTESTRVG
;
A
#
# COMPACT_ATOMS: atom_id res chain seq x y z
N MET A 1 7.20 13.38 23.12
CA MET A 1 7.84 13.90 21.89
C MET A 1 8.13 12.75 20.95
N SER A 2 7.47 12.71 19.79
CA SER A 2 7.76 11.74 18.72
C SER A 2 9.13 12.09 18.13
N LYS A 3 10.17 11.30 18.42
CA LYS A 3 11.47 11.45 17.74
C LYS A 3 11.30 10.97 16.31
N ASN A 4 11.44 11.87 15.35
CA ASN A 4 11.46 11.52 13.93
C ASN A 4 12.84 10.93 13.61
N TYR A 5 12.90 9.63 13.38
CA TYR A 5 14.11 8.94 12.89
C TYR A 5 13.88 8.44 11.46
N ASN A 6 14.97 8.33 10.70
CA ASN A 6 14.91 7.89 9.30
C ASN A 6 14.53 6.40 9.23
N HIS A 7 13.70 6.03 8.26
CA HIS A 7 13.19 4.67 8.08
C HIS A 7 14.31 3.67 7.80
N GLN A 8 15.29 4.06 6.99
CA GLN A 8 16.42 3.20 6.68
C GLN A 8 17.23 2.87 7.94
N SER A 9 17.41 3.86 8.83
CA SER A 9 18.11 3.66 10.11
C SER A 9 17.39 2.69 11.04
N LEU A 10 16.07 2.56 10.93
CA LEU A 10 15.30 1.56 11.67
C LEU A 10 15.53 0.16 11.11
N ILE A 11 15.49 0.00 9.78
CA ILE A 11 15.75 -1.28 9.11
C ILE A 11 17.17 -1.76 9.44
N ASP A 12 18.16 -0.89 9.30
CA ASP A 12 19.57 -1.20 9.58
C ASP A 12 19.80 -1.51 11.08
N ALA A 13 19.03 -0.88 11.97
CA ALA A 13 19.08 -1.16 13.41
C ALA A 13 18.49 -2.52 13.77
N VAL A 14 17.34 -2.88 13.18
CA VAL A 14 16.66 -4.17 13.40
C VAL A 14 17.43 -5.33 12.77
N ALA A 15 18.09 -5.09 11.64
CA ALA A 15 18.92 -6.08 10.95
C ALA A 15 20.33 -6.26 11.58
N SER A 16 20.73 -5.40 12.51
CA SER A 16 22.06 -5.50 13.14
C SER A 16 22.10 -6.54 14.27
N ASP A 17 23.23 -7.26 14.40
CA ASP A 17 23.49 -8.21 15.51
C ASP A 17 23.72 -7.52 16.87
N LEU A 18 23.42 -6.22 16.97
CA LEU A 18 23.64 -5.44 18.17
C LEU A 18 22.44 -5.53 19.12
N ASN A 19 22.72 -5.57 20.42
CA ASN A 19 21.67 -5.46 21.44
C ASN A 19 20.89 -4.13 21.26
N SER A 20 19.58 -4.11 21.50
CA SER A 20 18.71 -2.98 21.16
C SER A 20 19.15 -1.65 21.78
N LYS A 21 19.85 -1.67 22.93
CA LYS A 21 20.46 -0.46 23.53
C LYS A 21 21.66 0.06 22.73
N ALA A 22 22.51 -0.83 22.23
CA ALA A 22 23.67 -0.48 21.41
C ALA A 22 23.24 -0.02 20.01
N ALA A 23 22.28 -0.72 19.40
CA ALA A 23 21.67 -0.33 18.14
C ALA A 23 20.98 1.05 18.25
N ALA A 24 20.30 1.34 19.36
CA ALA A 24 19.65 2.63 19.58
C ALA A 24 20.63 3.81 19.56
N ILE A 25 21.81 3.63 20.15
CA ILE A 25 22.86 4.66 20.17
C ILE A 25 23.47 4.82 18.77
N LYS A 26 23.76 3.70 18.10
CA LYS A 26 24.43 3.70 16.79
C LYS A 26 23.55 4.30 15.68
N TYR A 27 22.27 3.95 15.65
CA TYR A 27 21.34 4.34 14.59
C TYR A 27 20.40 5.47 14.97
N ASN A 28 20.53 6.02 16.18
CA ASN A 28 19.68 7.10 16.72
C ASN A 28 18.17 6.76 16.69
N VAL A 29 17.85 5.48 16.92
CA VAL A 29 16.46 4.97 16.97
C VAL A 29 16.13 4.59 18.41
N PRO A 30 14.94 4.89 18.95
CA PRO A 30 14.55 4.45 20.28
C PRO A 30 14.61 2.91 20.44
N ALA A 31 15.24 2.44 21.51
CA ALA A 31 15.33 1.00 21.80
C ALA A 31 13.95 0.32 21.93
N SER A 32 12.92 1.07 22.35
CA SER A 32 11.54 0.60 22.40
C SER A 32 11.00 0.25 21.01
N SER A 33 11.30 1.08 20.00
CA SER A 33 10.91 0.83 18.61
C SER A 33 11.62 -0.41 18.06
N ILE A 34 12.94 -0.52 18.24
CA ILE A 34 13.70 -1.71 17.82
C ILE A 34 13.13 -3.00 18.44
N ARG A 35 12.83 -2.98 19.75
CA ARG A 35 12.23 -4.13 20.44
C ARG A 35 10.83 -4.49 19.93
N GLN A 36 10.02 -3.48 19.62
CA GLN A 36 8.70 -3.68 19.03
C GLN A 36 8.83 -4.40 17.69
N HIS A 37 9.80 -4.02 16.86
CA HIS A 37 10.03 -4.65 15.56
C HIS A 37 10.65 -6.05 15.63
N HIS A 38 11.43 -6.38 16.67
CA HIS A 38 11.82 -7.78 16.91
C HIS A 38 10.65 -8.66 17.36
N ARG A 39 9.68 -8.11 18.10
CA ARG A 39 8.51 -8.86 18.58
C ARG A 39 7.47 -9.06 17.50
N GLU A 40 7.30 -8.06 16.65
CA GLU A 40 6.34 -8.05 15.55
C GLU A 40 7.12 -7.82 14.25
N PRO A 41 7.74 -8.87 13.68
CA PRO A 41 8.53 -8.74 12.45
C PRO A 41 7.70 -8.20 11.28
N ASN A 42 6.37 -8.39 11.33
CA ASN A 42 5.42 -7.90 10.32
C ASN A 42 5.10 -6.40 10.45
N LEU A 43 5.50 -5.73 11.53
CA LEU A 43 5.25 -4.29 11.72
C LEU A 43 6.08 -3.42 10.76
N ASN A 44 7.02 -4.03 10.01
CA ASN A 44 8.12 -3.33 9.38
C ASN A 44 8.46 -3.71 7.94
N LEU A 45 7.62 -4.49 7.24
CA LEU A 45 7.84 -4.65 5.80
C LEU A 45 7.60 -3.33 5.04
N HIS A 46 6.86 -2.38 5.64
CA HIS A 46 6.57 -1.10 4.99
C HIS A 46 6.35 0.05 5.98
N ALA A 47 7.02 1.19 5.79
CA ALA A 47 6.72 2.43 6.52
C ALA A 47 5.27 2.89 6.27
N GLY A 48 4.41 2.85 7.29
CA GLY A 48 3.04 3.34 7.17
C GLY A 48 2.13 2.98 8.33
N ARG A 49 0.84 3.32 8.20
CA ARG A 49 -0.20 2.84 9.12
C ARG A 49 -0.20 1.31 9.11
N SER A 50 -0.39 0.73 10.30
CA SER A 50 -0.61 -0.71 10.47
C SER A 50 -1.59 -1.19 9.41
N PRO A 51 -1.24 -2.20 8.60
CA PRO A 51 -2.17 -2.75 7.64
C PRO A 51 -3.35 -3.36 8.42
N TYR A 52 -4.56 -3.11 7.93
CA TYR A 52 -5.77 -3.77 8.45
C TYR A 52 -5.83 -5.25 8.04
N LEU A 53 -5.05 -5.60 7.02
CA LEU A 53 -4.91 -6.93 6.46
C LEU A 53 -3.57 -7.54 6.88
N SER A 54 -3.51 -8.86 6.98
CA SER A 54 -2.25 -9.58 7.04
C SER A 54 -1.50 -9.47 5.70
N SER A 55 -0.20 -9.76 5.70
CA SER A 55 0.64 -9.72 4.49
C SER A 55 0.10 -10.61 3.37
N THR A 56 -0.44 -11.78 3.74
CA THR A 56 -1.03 -12.74 2.82
C THR A 56 -2.36 -12.25 2.24
N GLU A 57 -3.21 -11.64 3.07
CA GLU A 57 -4.47 -11.04 2.62
C GLU A 57 -4.22 -9.84 1.69
N GLU A 58 -3.24 -8.99 2.04
CA GLU A 58 -2.85 -7.86 1.21
C GLU A 58 -2.34 -8.32 -0.15
N THR A 59 -1.47 -9.34 -0.18
CA THR A 59 -0.97 -9.95 -1.43
C THR A 59 -2.12 -10.49 -2.28
N HIS A 60 -3.08 -11.19 -1.66
CA HIS A 60 -4.23 -11.73 -2.38
C HIS A 60 -5.11 -10.61 -2.99
N PHE A 61 -5.35 -9.54 -2.24
CA PHE A 61 -6.05 -8.37 -2.74
C PHE A 61 -5.30 -7.70 -3.91
N VAL A 62 -3.98 -7.60 -3.84
CA VAL A 62 -3.15 -7.07 -4.93
C VAL A 62 -3.27 -7.93 -6.19
N SER A 63 -3.26 -9.26 -6.04
CA SER A 63 -3.48 -10.18 -7.17
C SER A 63 -4.86 -10.00 -7.81
N LEU A 64 -5.90 -9.74 -7.02
CA LEU A 64 -7.23 -9.41 -7.56
C LEU A 64 -7.20 -8.13 -8.40
N LEU A 65 -6.50 -7.09 -7.93
CA LEU A 65 -6.35 -5.85 -8.69
C LEU A 65 -5.56 -6.08 -9.99
N GLN A 66 -4.53 -6.93 -9.98
CA GLN A 66 -3.74 -7.25 -11.17
C GLN A 66 -4.53 -8.04 -12.23
N LEU A 67 -5.53 -8.82 -11.83
CA LEU A 67 -6.36 -9.59 -12.76
C LEU A 67 -7.37 -8.71 -13.52
N LEU A 68 -7.89 -7.63 -12.93
CA LEU A 68 -8.94 -6.80 -13.55
C LEU A 68 -8.58 -6.30 -14.98
N PRO A 69 -7.36 -5.78 -15.23
CA PRO A 69 -6.94 -5.39 -16.57
C PRO A 69 -6.91 -6.53 -17.57
N GLU A 70 -6.60 -7.77 -17.15
CA GLU A 70 -6.58 -8.94 -18.03
C GLU A 70 -7.97 -9.27 -18.58
N TYR A 71 -9.01 -8.99 -17.79
CA TYR A 71 -10.41 -9.13 -18.19
C TYR A 71 -10.99 -7.87 -18.84
N GLY A 72 -10.16 -6.86 -19.15
CA GLY A 72 -10.60 -5.62 -19.78
C GLY A 72 -11.31 -4.64 -18.85
N PHE A 73 -11.28 -4.88 -17.53
CA PHE A 73 -11.81 -3.94 -16.55
C PHE A 73 -10.76 -2.91 -16.17
N GLU A 74 -11.15 -1.64 -16.18
CA GLU A 74 -10.27 -0.55 -15.77
C GLU A 74 -10.23 -0.44 -14.23
N ILE A 75 -9.02 -0.39 -13.67
CA ILE A 75 -8.83 -0.15 -12.24
C ILE A 75 -9.03 1.35 -11.95
N THR A 76 -10.24 1.72 -11.55
CA THR A 76 -10.52 3.05 -11.01
C THR A 76 -10.46 3.05 -9.48
N ARG A 77 -10.30 4.24 -8.88
CA ARG A 77 -10.27 4.36 -7.41
C ARG A 77 -11.58 3.88 -6.77
N SER A 78 -12.73 4.16 -7.38
CA SER A 78 -14.03 3.72 -6.87
C SER A 78 -14.13 2.20 -6.91
N THR A 79 -13.81 1.57 -8.04
CA THR A 79 -13.85 0.12 -8.20
C THR A 79 -12.92 -0.59 -7.21
N ALA A 80 -11.71 -0.05 -7.00
CA ALA A 80 -10.77 -0.62 -6.03
C ALA A 80 -11.26 -0.50 -4.57
N LEU A 81 -11.99 0.56 -4.23
CA LEU A 81 -12.57 0.71 -2.89
C LEU A 81 -13.78 -0.19 -2.67
N GLU A 82 -14.62 -0.36 -3.70
CA GLU A 82 -15.75 -1.29 -3.67
C GLU A 82 -15.28 -2.73 -3.50
N LEU A 83 -14.32 -3.17 -4.33
CA LEU A 83 -13.70 -4.49 -4.19
C LEU A 83 -13.02 -4.69 -2.85
N ALA A 84 -12.34 -3.65 -2.33
CA ALA A 84 -11.77 -3.72 -1.00
C ALA A 84 -12.84 -3.89 0.08
N ALA A 85 -13.97 -3.21 -0.03
CA ALA A 85 -15.06 -3.31 0.93
C ALA A 85 -15.68 -4.72 0.94
N GLU A 86 -15.89 -5.29 -0.25
CA GLU A 86 -16.33 -6.68 -0.40
C GLU A 86 -15.31 -7.66 0.17
N TYR A 87 -14.02 -7.44 -0.10
CA TYR A 87 -12.95 -8.28 0.42
C TYR A 87 -12.88 -8.22 1.96
N PHE A 88 -13.01 -7.03 2.55
CA PHE A 88 -13.06 -6.86 4.02
C PHE A 88 -14.27 -7.56 4.63
N ALA A 89 -15.44 -7.44 3.98
CA ALA A 89 -16.64 -8.15 4.41
C ALA A 89 -16.46 -9.67 4.35
N SER A 90 -15.78 -10.19 3.32
CA SER A 90 -15.48 -11.62 3.19
C SER A 90 -14.56 -12.14 4.30
N LEU A 91 -13.69 -11.28 4.83
CA LEU A 91 -12.81 -11.57 5.96
C LEU A 91 -13.48 -11.34 7.33
N GLY A 92 -14.75 -10.92 7.35
CA GLY A 92 -15.48 -10.62 8.59
C GLY A 92 -15.04 -9.31 9.27
N LEU A 93 -14.34 -8.44 8.55
CA LEU A 93 -13.91 -7.14 9.07
C LEU A 93 -15.09 -6.15 9.02
N THR A 94 -15.40 -5.53 10.15
CA THR A 94 -16.46 -4.51 10.26
C THR A 94 -16.02 -3.13 9.78
N MET A 95 -14.75 -2.98 9.43
CA MET A 95 -14.15 -1.72 9.05
C MET A 95 -14.28 -1.50 7.54
N LEU A 96 -14.61 -0.28 7.13
CA LEU A 96 -14.64 0.06 5.71
C LEU A 96 -13.27 0.59 5.25
N PRO A 97 -12.72 0.06 4.14
CA PRO A 97 -11.49 0.57 3.57
C PRO A 97 -11.70 1.99 3.04
N GLY A 98 -10.86 2.92 3.50
CA GLY A 98 -10.89 4.31 3.04
C GLY A 98 -9.82 4.60 1.99
N VAL A 99 -9.98 5.72 1.28
CA VAL A 99 -9.01 6.22 0.28
C VAL A 99 -7.57 6.26 0.82
N LYS A 100 -7.39 6.64 2.10
CA LYS A 100 -6.06 6.71 2.75
C LYS A 100 -5.42 5.33 2.89
N TRP A 101 -6.22 4.30 3.18
CA TRP A 101 -5.73 2.92 3.27
C TRP A 101 -5.35 2.42 1.88
N LEU A 102 -6.20 2.65 0.88
CA LEU A 102 -5.92 2.23 -0.50
C LEU A 102 -4.63 2.88 -1.03
N ASN A 103 -4.44 4.19 -0.80
CA ASN A 103 -3.19 4.87 -1.16
C ASN A 103 -1.97 4.28 -0.42
N SER A 104 -2.15 3.76 0.80
CA SER A 104 -1.07 3.09 1.54
C SER A 104 -0.72 1.75 0.91
N ILE A 105 -1.72 0.94 0.52
CA ILE A 105 -1.51 -0.31 -0.23
C ILE A 105 -0.76 -0.05 -1.53
N ILE A 106 -1.24 0.91 -2.34
CA ILE A 106 -0.63 1.25 -3.63
C ILE A 106 0.83 1.68 -3.44
N LYS A 107 1.13 2.42 -2.37
CA LYS A 107 2.50 2.85 -2.07
C LYS A 107 3.39 1.68 -1.66
N ARG A 108 2.85 0.66 -0.99
CA ARG A 108 3.58 -0.55 -0.59
C ARG A 108 3.84 -1.49 -1.76
N HIS A 109 2.82 -1.64 -2.61
CA HIS A 109 2.83 -2.51 -3.77
C HIS A 109 2.98 -1.73 -5.08
N SER A 110 3.78 -0.66 -5.06
CA SER A 110 3.92 0.21 -6.24
C SER A 110 4.61 -0.46 -7.42
N GLU A 111 5.39 -1.50 -7.15
CA GLU A 111 6.03 -2.33 -8.17
C GLU A 111 5.04 -3.31 -8.82
N ASP A 112 4.05 -3.76 -8.05
CA ASP A 112 3.06 -4.75 -8.46
C ASP A 112 1.82 -4.14 -9.13
N ILE A 113 1.45 -2.90 -8.75
CA ILE A 113 0.21 -2.27 -9.19
C ILE A 113 0.49 -1.17 -10.21
N THR A 114 0.22 -1.45 -11.49
CA THR A 114 0.20 -0.42 -12.53
C THR A 114 -1.07 0.43 -12.47
N TRP A 115 -1.06 1.47 -11.63
CA TRP A 115 -2.19 2.40 -11.49
C TRP A 115 -2.24 3.38 -12.68
N LYS A 116 -3.21 3.23 -13.59
CA LYS A 116 -3.46 4.27 -14.61
C LYS A 116 -4.12 5.47 -13.93
N LYS A 117 -3.43 6.61 -13.89
CA LYS A 117 -4.01 7.87 -13.39
C LYS A 117 -5.25 8.24 -14.21
N GLN A 118 -6.38 8.39 -13.51
CA GLN A 118 -7.70 8.73 -14.05
C GLN A 118 -7.72 10.02 -14.91
N GLU A 119 -6.80 10.96 -14.66
CA GLU A 119 -6.66 12.20 -15.46
C GLU A 119 -6.22 11.96 -16.92
N LYS A 120 -5.43 10.92 -17.20
CA LYS A 120 -5.10 10.56 -18.60
C LYS A 120 -6.29 9.92 -19.33
N LEU A 121 -7.28 9.42 -18.59
CA LEU A 121 -8.42 8.65 -19.09
C LEU A 121 -9.56 9.53 -19.58
N GLU A 122 -9.94 10.57 -18.85
CA GLU A 122 -10.94 11.54 -19.34
C GLU A 122 -10.46 12.24 -20.62
N ARG A 123 -9.17 12.57 -20.68
CA ARG A 123 -8.54 13.16 -21.86
C ARG A 123 -8.56 12.22 -23.06
N ALA A 124 -8.19 10.95 -22.88
CA ALA A 124 -8.21 9.95 -23.94
C ALA A 124 -9.64 9.62 -24.44
N ARG A 125 -10.63 9.60 -23.54
CA ARG A 125 -12.04 9.41 -23.93
C ARG A 125 -12.60 10.63 -24.67
N ALA A 126 -12.25 11.84 -24.23
CA ALA A 126 -12.62 13.07 -24.93
C ALA A 126 -11.99 13.13 -26.34
N GLU A 127 -10.71 12.77 -26.47
CA GLU A 127 -9.99 12.72 -27.75
C GLU A 127 -10.61 11.68 -28.71
N ALA A 128 -10.87 10.46 -28.24
CA ALA A 128 -11.51 9.41 -29.05
C ALA A 128 -12.92 9.81 -29.54
N PHE A 129 -13.69 10.53 -28.72
CA PHE A 129 -15.03 11.01 -29.09
C PHE A 129 -14.99 12.15 -30.12
N THR A 130 -13.98 13.02 -30.05
CA THR A 130 -13.77 14.09 -31.06
C THR A 130 -13.25 13.56 -32.40
N GLU A 131 -12.51 12.45 -32.41
CA GLU A 131 -12.02 11.84 -33.64
C GLU A 131 -13.16 11.20 -34.44
N SER A 132 -14.09 10.50 -33.77
CA SER A 132 -15.24 9.85 -34.41
C SER A 132 -16.25 10.82 -35.00
N THR A 133 -16.30 12.07 -34.51
CA THR A 133 -17.19 13.12 -35.01
C THR A 133 -16.60 13.93 -36.17
N ARG A 134 -15.29 13.79 -36.45
CA ARG A 134 -14.60 14.54 -37.53
C ARG A 134 -14.50 13.78 -38.85
N VAL A 135 -14.83 12.48 -38.84
CA VAL A 135 -14.73 11.55 -39.99
C VAL A 135 -16.12 11.19 -40.55
N GLY A 136 -17.21 11.75 -40.01
CA GLY A 136 -18.55 11.70 -40.59
C GLY A 136 -18.93 13.04 -41.22
#